data_AF-A0A938EQU0-F1
#
_entry.id   AF-A0A938EQU0-F1
#
_cell.length_a   1.000
_cell.length_b   1.000
_cell.length_c   1.000
_cell.angle_alpha   90.00
_cell.angle_beta   90.00
_cell.angle_gamma   90.00
#
_symmetry.space_group_name_H-M   'P 1'
#
loop_
_entity.id
_entity.type
_entity.pdbx_description
1 polymer ?
#
loop_
_entity_poly.entity_id
_entity_poly.type
_entity_poly.pdbx_seq_one_letter_code
_entity_poly.pdbx_strand_id
1 'polypeptide(L)'
;MISRLRLVTSSLLALALLAASPSALGFSGPPADQTVRATAECAWWVETSMSTTNVLYPDTAAAYWTMPYLTDEAERIDVNGTYLDARYFAIQAYGADAQLFASAGGQESAIADYEIVADAGATNPWDAPGEPGGNWTVTLSDEPIPGATNQLPLSPQGTVKPLIPEIPATTAFLMIRVYLPADGFAALRGVLPEVTITDGDGSIRNLEPCSPKQRKVLAATKDGKALVKALKSRNTPANADCGDTCPPDLEFFKVGSGATPFPNANSAYIGALYTPKQGKVVVARAVMPTTSSGESPEVWPGGKQLRYWSICNYVHKAPFPAVETVVGGKGKKVVGCTNDTTTSLSPSGTATLVLSFPADKKAIGKRLSRMSATTWLPMSPRYGTTQELLAFRNMLPNPSFAQSATNIPTTGDPAAAQTTMGRYYPQIGMCSIKTFLKSGVAGCLR
;
A
#
# COMPACT_ATOMS: atom_id res chain seq x y z
N MET A 1 -67.92 9.09 -43.94
CA MET A 1 -68.73 9.00 -45.18
C MET A 1 -68.10 9.92 -46.21
N ILE A 2 -67.75 9.40 -47.39
CA ILE A 2 -67.50 10.12 -48.67
C ILE A 2 -66.15 10.88 -48.72
N SER A 3 -65.09 10.28 -49.30
CA SER A 3 -64.67 10.31 -50.74
C SER A 3 -63.78 11.51 -51.05
N ARG A 4 -62.44 11.33 -51.18
CA ARG A 4 -61.70 11.14 -52.45
C ARG A 4 -62.15 12.06 -53.61
N LEU A 5 -61.24 12.89 -54.13
CA LEU A 5 -60.74 12.95 -55.54
C LEU A 5 -59.95 14.25 -55.80
N ARG A 6 -58.66 14.16 -56.18
CA ARG A 6 -58.05 14.23 -57.55
C ARG A 6 -57.55 15.64 -57.91
N LEU A 7 -56.22 15.76 -58.14
CA LEU A 7 -55.54 16.06 -59.43
C LEU A 7 -55.94 17.42 -60.02
N VAL A 8 -55.01 18.30 -60.40
CA VAL A 8 -54.31 18.25 -61.69
C VAL A 8 -53.11 19.23 -61.70
N THR A 9 -52.08 18.78 -62.39
CA THR A 9 -50.84 19.39 -62.93
C THR A 9 -50.81 20.89 -63.25
N SER A 10 -49.63 21.53 -63.11
CA SER A 10 -48.81 21.97 -64.26
C SER A 10 -47.57 22.76 -63.83
N SER A 11 -46.44 22.34 -64.39
CA SER A 11 -45.10 22.88 -64.19
C SER A 11 -44.87 24.19 -64.95
N LEU A 12 -44.13 25.12 -64.36
CA LEU A 12 -43.40 26.19 -65.06
C LEU A 12 -42.04 26.44 -64.37
N LEU A 13 -40.98 26.17 -65.14
CA LEU A 13 -39.56 26.45 -64.91
C LEU A 13 -39.35 27.95 -64.60
N ALA A 14 -38.67 28.32 -63.51
CA ALA A 14 -37.21 28.45 -63.34
C ALA A 14 -36.61 29.78 -63.85
N LEU A 15 -36.13 30.62 -62.91
CA LEU A 15 -34.87 31.41 -62.95
C LEU A 15 -34.72 32.12 -61.58
N ALA A 16 -34.03 31.52 -60.61
CA ALA A 16 -32.62 31.75 -60.30
C ALA A 16 -32.34 33.09 -59.58
N LEU A 17 -32.42 33.05 -58.24
CA LEU A 17 -31.66 33.93 -57.35
C LEU A 17 -30.78 33.01 -56.49
N LEU A 18 -29.48 33.05 -56.74
CA LEU A 18 -28.46 32.33 -55.96
C LEU A 18 -28.41 32.91 -54.55
N ALA A 19 -29.02 32.21 -53.59
CA ALA A 19 -28.61 32.29 -52.19
C ALA A 19 -27.63 31.13 -51.95
N ALA A 20 -26.34 31.45 -51.86
CA ALA A 20 -25.33 30.51 -51.42
C ALA A 20 -25.68 30.07 -49.99
N SER A 21 -26.22 28.86 -49.87
CA SER A 21 -26.35 28.19 -48.58
C SER A 21 -24.95 27.76 -48.16
N PRO A 22 -24.44 28.16 -46.99
CA PRO A 22 -23.25 27.54 -46.46
C PRO A 22 -23.62 26.08 -46.19
N SER A 23 -22.98 25.18 -46.93
CA SER A 23 -22.91 23.77 -46.58
C SER A 23 -22.48 23.72 -45.11
N ALA A 24 -23.39 23.28 -44.24
CA ALA A 24 -23.03 22.90 -42.89
C ALA A 24 -22.11 21.69 -43.04
N LEU A 25 -20.81 21.95 -43.12
CA LEU A 25 -19.78 20.99 -42.76
C LEU A 25 -20.14 20.56 -41.33
N GLY A 26 -20.80 19.41 -41.23
CA GLY A 26 -20.90 18.69 -39.99
C GLY A 26 -19.48 18.37 -39.57
N PHE A 27 -18.87 19.27 -38.80
CA PHE A 27 -17.75 18.91 -37.96
C PHE A 27 -18.32 17.87 -37.00
N SER A 28 -18.11 16.60 -37.33
CA SER A 28 -18.05 15.54 -36.35
C SER A 28 -17.02 15.99 -35.33
N GLY A 29 -17.51 16.56 -34.22
CA GLY A 29 -16.68 16.78 -33.05
C GLY A 29 -16.01 15.45 -32.69
N PRO A 30 -14.78 15.47 -32.16
CA PRO A 30 -14.18 14.24 -31.64
C PRO A 30 -15.17 13.60 -30.67
N PRO A 31 -15.34 12.27 -30.69
CA PRO A 31 -16.28 11.61 -29.82
C PRO A 31 -16.00 12.01 -28.37
N ALA A 32 -17.05 12.45 -27.68
CA ALA A 32 -17.04 12.63 -26.25
C ALA A 32 -17.06 11.25 -25.61
N ASP A 33 -15.90 10.65 -25.41
CA ASP A 33 -15.54 9.87 -24.21
C ASP A 33 -14.07 9.46 -24.30
N GLN A 34 -13.22 10.20 -23.60
CA GLN A 34 -11.87 9.77 -23.22
C GLN A 34 -11.83 9.69 -21.69
N THR A 35 -12.82 9.01 -21.13
CA THR A 35 -12.78 8.52 -19.74
C THR A 35 -11.61 7.57 -19.65
N VAL A 36 -10.46 8.06 -19.18
CA VAL A 36 -9.28 7.30 -18.78
C VAL A 36 -9.10 6.03 -19.60
N ARG A 37 -8.36 6.06 -20.70
CA ARG A 37 -7.85 4.79 -21.23
C ARG A 37 -7.09 4.11 -20.09
N ALA A 38 -7.72 3.12 -19.47
CA ALA A 38 -7.11 2.21 -18.52
C ALA A 38 -6.27 1.15 -19.22
N THR A 39 -5.83 1.48 -20.43
CA THR A 39 -4.88 0.75 -21.23
C THR A 39 -3.56 1.51 -21.18
N ALA A 40 -2.88 1.52 -20.04
CA ALA A 40 -1.45 1.78 -20.11
C ALA A 40 -0.86 0.76 -21.11
N GLU A 41 -0.05 1.19 -22.08
CA GLU A 41 0.62 0.31 -23.06
C GLU A 41 1.59 -0.70 -22.39
N CYS A 42 1.75 -0.60 -21.07
CA CYS A 42 2.64 -1.38 -20.25
C CYS A 42 2.13 -1.42 -18.79
N ALA A 43 2.53 -2.43 -18.02
CA ALA A 43 2.10 -2.69 -16.65
C ALA A 43 2.94 -1.96 -15.59
N TRP A 44 2.46 -1.95 -14.35
CA TRP A 44 3.21 -1.57 -13.13
C TRP A 44 3.82 -0.16 -13.11
N TRP A 45 3.12 0.80 -13.69
CA TRP A 45 3.73 2.07 -14.08
C TRP A 45 3.80 3.12 -12.97
N VAL A 46 3.09 2.92 -11.85
CA VAL A 46 3.18 3.80 -10.67
C VAL A 46 3.95 3.12 -9.55
N GLU A 47 5.22 3.47 -9.40
CA GLU A 47 6.04 3.10 -8.24
C GLU A 47 5.77 4.04 -7.07
N THR A 48 5.43 3.50 -5.90
CA THR A 48 5.35 4.21 -4.62
C THR A 48 6.18 3.48 -3.58
N SER A 49 6.87 4.25 -2.75
CA SER A 49 7.76 3.78 -1.68
C SER A 49 8.07 4.96 -0.78
N MET A 50 8.69 4.75 0.38
CA MET A 50 9.11 5.89 1.21
C MET A 50 10.01 6.88 0.44
N SER A 51 10.90 6.38 -0.44
CA SER A 51 11.82 7.23 -1.20
C SER A 51 11.16 8.05 -2.31
N THR A 52 10.03 7.60 -2.84
CA THR A 52 9.33 8.25 -3.96
C THR A 52 8.05 8.97 -3.51
N THR A 53 7.41 8.49 -2.46
CA THR A 53 6.06 8.88 -2.03
C THR A 53 5.91 8.62 -0.52
N ASN A 54 6.29 9.59 0.30
CA ASN A 54 6.13 9.52 1.76
C ASN A 54 4.69 9.91 2.18
N VAL A 55 3.71 9.03 1.92
CA VAL A 55 2.27 9.20 2.22
C VAL A 55 1.66 7.86 2.65
N LEU A 56 0.53 7.90 3.37
CA LEU A 56 -0.29 6.75 3.76
C LEU A 56 0.48 5.68 4.55
N TYR A 57 1.18 6.10 5.60
CA TYR A 57 1.91 5.18 6.49
C TYR A 57 2.92 4.27 5.76
N PRO A 58 3.85 4.83 4.96
CA PRO A 58 4.75 4.02 4.17
C PRO A 58 5.75 3.28 5.06
N ASP A 59 6.27 2.16 4.56
CA ASP A 59 7.38 1.45 5.18
C ASP A 59 8.67 1.68 4.40
N THR A 60 9.77 1.77 5.11
CA THR A 60 11.10 1.98 4.53
C THR A 60 11.67 0.76 3.83
N ALA A 61 11.17 -0.43 4.16
CA ALA A 61 11.60 -1.70 3.60
C ALA A 61 10.60 -2.27 2.58
N ALA A 62 9.67 -1.44 2.08
CA ALA A 62 8.69 -1.82 1.08
C ALA A 62 8.66 -0.86 -0.12
N ALA A 63 8.34 -1.41 -1.29
CA ALA A 63 7.92 -0.66 -2.46
C ALA A 63 6.73 -1.34 -3.12
N TYR A 64 5.94 -0.53 -3.82
CA TYR A 64 4.70 -0.94 -4.45
C TYR A 64 4.69 -0.47 -5.89
N TRP A 65 4.24 -1.35 -6.79
CA TRP A 65 3.96 -0.99 -8.16
C TRP A 65 2.50 -1.20 -8.46
N THR A 66 1.84 -0.13 -8.88
CA THR A 66 0.39 -0.09 -9.09
C THR A 66 0.09 0.10 -10.57
N MET A 67 -0.90 -0.64 -11.07
CA MET A 67 -1.54 -0.37 -12.34
C MET A 67 -3.06 -0.26 -12.16
N PRO A 68 -3.69 0.79 -12.70
CA PRO A 68 -5.14 0.87 -12.77
C PRO A 68 -5.67 -0.04 -13.88
N TYR A 69 -6.91 -0.50 -13.74
CA TYR A 69 -7.70 -1.12 -14.81
C TYR A 69 -9.17 -0.70 -14.68
N LEU A 70 -9.93 -0.78 -15.76
CA LEU A 70 -11.37 -0.48 -15.76
C LEU A 70 -12.16 -1.76 -15.47
N THR A 71 -13.05 -1.66 -14.48
CA THR A 71 -13.89 -2.78 -14.00
C THR A 71 -14.96 -3.22 -14.99
N ASP A 72 -15.30 -2.35 -15.93
CA ASP A 72 -16.29 -2.56 -16.99
C ASP A 72 -15.66 -3.02 -18.32
N GLU A 73 -14.34 -2.98 -18.45
CA GLU A 73 -13.63 -3.44 -19.65
C GLU A 73 -13.08 -4.87 -19.48
N ALA A 74 -12.42 -5.16 -18.36
CA ALA A 74 -11.69 -6.41 -18.16
C ALA A 74 -12.59 -7.56 -17.68
N GLU A 75 -12.59 -8.68 -18.42
CA GLU A 75 -13.24 -9.95 -18.01
C GLU A 75 -12.25 -10.92 -17.36
N ARG A 76 -10.96 -10.80 -17.70
CA ARG A 76 -9.89 -11.62 -17.14
C ARG A 76 -8.56 -10.89 -17.18
N ILE A 77 -7.76 -11.07 -16.12
CA ILE A 77 -6.38 -10.56 -16.07
C ILE A 77 -5.46 -11.72 -15.67
N ASP A 78 -4.52 -12.09 -16.54
CA ASP A 78 -3.46 -13.04 -16.21
C ASP A 78 -2.16 -12.29 -15.91
N VAL A 79 -1.55 -12.61 -14.77
CA VAL A 79 -0.28 -12.05 -14.30
C VAL A 79 0.76 -13.15 -14.33
N ASN A 80 1.77 -13.01 -15.19
CA ASN A 80 2.81 -14.02 -15.41
C ASN A 80 4.16 -13.47 -14.94
N GLY A 81 4.78 -14.13 -13.98
CA GLY A 81 6.01 -13.65 -13.38
C GLY A 81 6.97 -14.75 -12.99
N THR A 82 8.07 -14.34 -12.39
CA THR A 82 9.05 -15.23 -11.75
C THR A 82 9.11 -14.96 -10.25
N TYR A 83 9.38 -15.97 -9.44
CA TYR A 83 9.54 -15.78 -8.00
C TYR A 83 10.70 -14.81 -7.72
N LEU A 84 10.39 -13.70 -7.05
CA LEU A 84 11.35 -12.62 -6.80
C LEU A 84 12.39 -13.03 -5.74
N ASP A 85 13.62 -12.54 -5.87
CA ASP A 85 14.60 -12.60 -4.77
C ASP A 85 14.30 -11.51 -3.74
N ALA A 86 13.33 -11.81 -2.88
CA ALA A 86 12.86 -10.94 -1.82
C ALA A 86 12.40 -11.76 -0.62
N ARG A 87 12.32 -11.15 0.56
CA ARG A 87 11.73 -11.82 1.74
C ARG A 87 10.25 -12.13 1.55
N TYR A 88 9.55 -11.22 0.87
CA TYR A 88 8.11 -11.31 0.66
C TYR A 88 7.67 -10.50 -0.56
N PHE A 89 6.69 -11.05 -1.30
CA PHE A 89 5.86 -10.27 -2.20
C PHE A 89 4.40 -10.73 -2.18
N ALA A 90 3.50 -9.88 -2.66
CA ALA A 90 2.10 -10.26 -2.88
C ALA A 90 1.51 -9.54 -4.09
N ILE A 91 0.54 -10.19 -4.73
CA ILE A 91 -0.34 -9.61 -5.73
C ILE A 91 -1.68 -9.32 -5.04
N GLN A 92 -2.14 -8.07 -5.10
CA GLN A 92 -3.40 -7.66 -4.50
C GLN A 92 -4.19 -6.78 -5.47
N ALA A 93 -5.47 -7.12 -5.64
CA ALA A 93 -6.43 -6.35 -6.38
C ALA A 93 -7.27 -5.51 -5.42
N TYR A 94 -7.59 -4.28 -5.84
CA TYR A 94 -8.39 -3.33 -5.09
C TYR A 94 -9.57 -2.87 -5.92
N GLY A 95 -10.70 -2.70 -5.24
CA GLY A 95 -11.87 -2.09 -5.83
C GLY A 95 -11.64 -0.63 -6.20
N ALA A 96 -12.63 -0.02 -6.84
CA ALA A 96 -12.60 1.41 -7.16
C ALA A 96 -12.65 2.33 -5.92
N ASP A 97 -12.95 1.76 -4.74
CA ASP A 97 -12.79 2.40 -3.44
C ASP A 97 -11.35 2.35 -2.91
N ALA A 98 -10.43 1.70 -3.64
CA ALA A 98 -9.07 1.39 -3.22
C ALA A 98 -9.00 0.51 -1.95
N GLN A 99 -9.99 -0.34 -1.71
CA GLN A 99 -10.00 -1.34 -0.64
C GLN A 99 -9.89 -2.77 -1.18
N LEU A 100 -9.47 -3.67 -0.29
CA LEU A 100 -9.55 -5.11 -0.55
C LEU A 100 -11.01 -5.54 -0.56
N PHE A 101 -11.31 -6.60 -1.30
CA PHE A 101 -12.63 -7.20 -1.38
C PHE A 101 -12.49 -8.72 -1.38
N ALA A 102 -13.63 -9.42 -1.31
CA ALA A 102 -13.66 -10.85 -1.46
C ALA A 102 -14.73 -11.24 -2.48
N SER A 103 -14.52 -12.39 -3.13
CA SER A 103 -15.54 -13.02 -3.97
C SER A 103 -16.76 -13.41 -3.12
N ALA A 104 -17.88 -13.74 -3.77
CA ALA A 104 -19.04 -14.30 -3.09
C ALA A 104 -18.71 -15.61 -2.33
N GLY A 105 -17.67 -16.33 -2.76
CA GLY A 105 -17.15 -17.53 -2.11
C GLY A 105 -16.18 -17.27 -0.95
N GLY A 106 -15.91 -15.99 -0.61
CA GLY A 106 -15.02 -15.60 0.48
C GLY A 106 -13.53 -15.60 0.13
N GLN A 107 -13.17 -15.74 -1.15
CA GLN A 107 -11.79 -15.62 -1.60
C GLN A 107 -11.36 -14.16 -1.60
N GLU A 108 -10.33 -13.82 -0.82
CA GLU A 108 -9.81 -12.46 -0.78
C GLU A 108 -9.16 -12.05 -2.10
N SER A 109 -9.19 -10.75 -2.40
CA SER A 109 -8.54 -10.14 -3.57
C SER A 109 -7.02 -10.01 -3.41
N ALA A 110 -6.37 -10.99 -2.77
CA ALA A 110 -4.95 -10.98 -2.42
C ALA A 110 -4.36 -12.39 -2.40
N ILE A 111 -3.12 -12.53 -2.86
CA ILE A 111 -2.33 -13.77 -2.77
C ILE A 111 -0.86 -13.41 -2.48
N ALA A 112 -0.27 -14.05 -1.48
CA ALA A 112 1.13 -13.88 -1.10
C ALA A 112 2.04 -14.91 -1.78
N ASP A 113 3.33 -14.61 -1.86
CA ASP A 113 4.38 -15.44 -2.47
C ASP A 113 4.25 -16.96 -2.20
N TYR A 114 4.13 -17.35 -0.93
CA TYR A 114 4.05 -18.75 -0.49
C TYR A 114 2.73 -19.45 -0.86
N GLU A 115 1.69 -18.70 -1.19
CA GLU A 115 0.37 -19.24 -1.59
C GLU A 115 0.30 -19.48 -3.10
N ILE A 116 1.20 -18.87 -3.87
CA ILE A 116 1.25 -19.04 -5.32
C ILE A 116 1.82 -20.42 -5.64
N VAL A 117 1.07 -21.23 -6.36
CA VAL A 117 1.52 -22.49 -6.92
C VAL A 117 2.38 -22.20 -8.14
N ALA A 118 3.58 -22.78 -8.20
CA ALA A 118 4.48 -22.61 -9.34
C ALA A 118 3.94 -23.28 -10.62
N ASP A 119 4.34 -22.76 -11.78
CA ASP A 119 4.02 -23.39 -13.05
C ASP A 119 4.68 -24.77 -13.18
N ALA A 120 4.19 -25.59 -14.10
CA ALA A 120 4.73 -26.92 -14.34
C ALA A 120 6.25 -26.88 -14.63
N GLY A 121 7.03 -27.58 -13.79
CA GLY A 121 8.49 -27.62 -13.90
C GLY A 121 9.23 -26.51 -13.14
N ALA A 122 8.51 -25.56 -12.54
CA ALA A 122 9.05 -24.57 -11.61
C ALA A 122 8.87 -25.02 -10.15
N THR A 123 9.50 -24.29 -9.23
CA THR A 123 9.38 -24.50 -7.78
C THR A 123 9.18 -23.16 -7.10
N ASN A 124 8.25 -23.12 -6.15
CA ASN A 124 8.09 -21.97 -5.27
C ASN A 124 9.16 -22.04 -4.16
N PRO A 125 10.11 -21.08 -4.08
CA PRO A 125 11.17 -21.12 -3.07
C PRO A 125 10.68 -20.88 -1.63
N TRP A 126 9.39 -20.54 -1.46
CA TRP A 126 8.71 -20.48 -0.18
C TRP A 126 7.99 -21.77 0.23
N ASP A 127 7.78 -22.70 -0.71
CA ASP A 127 7.23 -24.03 -0.42
C ASP A 127 8.36 -25.02 -0.09
N ALA A 128 9.43 -24.99 -0.88
CA ALA A 128 10.63 -25.81 -0.69
C ALA A 128 11.91 -24.98 -0.85
N PRO A 129 13.02 -25.34 -0.19
CA PRO A 129 14.30 -24.65 -0.39
C PRO A 129 14.71 -24.67 -1.87
N GLY A 130 14.96 -23.49 -2.43
CA GLY A 130 15.33 -23.32 -3.82
C GLY A 130 15.72 -21.88 -4.14
N GLU A 131 16.32 -21.69 -5.31
CA GLU A 131 16.68 -20.37 -5.83
C GLU A 131 15.42 -19.62 -6.32
N PRO A 132 15.40 -18.28 -6.24
CA PRO A 132 14.37 -17.48 -6.89
C PRO A 132 14.38 -17.67 -8.41
N GLY A 133 13.27 -17.32 -9.07
CA GLY A 133 13.15 -17.28 -10.53
C GLY A 133 12.18 -18.27 -11.16
N GLY A 134 11.63 -19.25 -10.41
CA GLY A 134 10.60 -20.15 -10.94
C GLY A 134 9.37 -19.40 -11.47
N ASN A 135 8.80 -19.85 -12.59
CA ASN A 135 7.64 -19.19 -13.20
C ASN A 135 6.35 -19.45 -12.41
N TRP A 136 5.43 -18.50 -12.47
CA TRP A 136 4.08 -18.62 -11.93
C TRP A 136 3.08 -17.76 -12.71
N THR A 137 1.83 -18.22 -12.75
CA THR A 137 0.67 -17.46 -13.24
C THR A 137 -0.37 -17.26 -12.14
N VAL A 138 -0.88 -16.02 -12.00
CA VAL A 138 -2.04 -15.66 -11.18
C VAL A 138 -3.14 -15.14 -12.11
N THR A 139 -4.37 -15.64 -11.98
CA THR A 139 -5.51 -15.23 -12.81
C THR A 139 -6.55 -14.51 -11.98
N LEU A 140 -6.92 -13.29 -12.38
CA LEU A 140 -8.10 -12.60 -11.86
C LEU A 140 -9.29 -12.88 -12.78
N SER A 141 -10.35 -13.47 -12.23
CA SER A 141 -11.62 -13.67 -12.92
C SER A 141 -12.74 -13.97 -11.92
N ASP A 142 -13.96 -13.51 -12.21
CA ASP A 142 -15.16 -13.85 -11.43
C ASP A 142 -15.80 -15.17 -11.88
N GLU A 143 -15.41 -15.71 -13.04
CA GLU A 143 -15.79 -17.05 -13.44
C GLU A 143 -14.97 -18.08 -12.65
N PRO A 144 -15.59 -18.96 -11.85
CA PRO A 144 -14.86 -20.01 -11.17
C PRO A 144 -14.17 -20.88 -12.21
N ILE A 145 -12.84 -20.99 -12.14
CA ILE A 145 -12.10 -21.90 -13.01
C ILE A 145 -11.94 -23.21 -12.23
N PRO A 146 -12.61 -24.31 -12.61
CA PRO A 146 -12.57 -25.55 -11.83
C PRO A 146 -11.14 -26.08 -11.68
N GLY A 147 -10.70 -26.23 -10.43
CA GLY A 147 -9.36 -26.71 -10.12
C GLY A 147 -8.25 -25.68 -10.33
N ALA A 148 -8.57 -24.41 -10.62
CA ALA A 148 -7.55 -23.37 -10.70
C ALA A 148 -6.93 -23.14 -9.32
N THR A 149 -5.60 -23.25 -9.30
CA THR A 149 -4.75 -22.65 -8.29
C THR A 149 -4.48 -21.19 -8.69
N ASN A 150 -4.14 -20.32 -7.75
CA ASN A 150 -3.76 -18.93 -8.02
C ASN A 150 -4.86 -18.05 -8.65
N GLN A 151 -6.14 -18.36 -8.41
CA GLN A 151 -7.23 -17.48 -8.81
C GLN A 151 -7.39 -16.33 -7.80
N LEU A 152 -7.80 -15.16 -8.28
CA LEU A 152 -8.27 -14.03 -7.49
C LEU A 152 -9.59 -13.53 -8.10
N PRO A 153 -10.51 -12.93 -7.32
CA PRO A 153 -11.68 -12.27 -7.90
C PRO A 153 -11.30 -10.99 -8.65
N LEU A 154 -12.10 -10.63 -9.66
CA LEU A 154 -12.04 -9.31 -10.26
C LEU A 154 -12.77 -8.30 -9.37
N SER A 155 -12.39 -7.02 -9.49
CA SER A 155 -13.07 -5.97 -8.74
C SER A 155 -14.57 -5.96 -9.06
N PRO A 156 -15.45 -6.00 -8.05
CA PRO A 156 -16.89 -5.90 -8.27
C PRO A 156 -17.25 -4.66 -9.08
N GLN A 157 -18.19 -4.83 -10.01
CA GLN A 157 -18.78 -3.71 -10.73
C GLN A 157 -19.73 -2.94 -9.81
N GLY A 158 -19.64 -1.61 -9.82
CA GLY A 158 -20.54 -0.75 -9.06
C GLY A 158 -19.93 0.60 -8.71
N THR A 159 -20.77 1.62 -8.58
CA THR A 159 -20.31 2.93 -8.11
C THR A 159 -20.10 2.89 -6.60
N VAL A 160 -18.84 2.86 -6.20
CA VAL A 160 -18.42 3.07 -4.80
C VAL A 160 -17.91 4.49 -4.62
N LYS A 161 -17.89 4.99 -3.38
CA LYS A 161 -17.24 6.27 -3.07
C LYS A 161 -15.73 6.05 -3.04
N PRO A 162 -14.93 6.61 -3.96
CA PRO A 162 -13.49 6.39 -3.96
C PRO A 162 -12.84 6.97 -2.71
N LEU A 163 -11.97 6.22 -2.03
CA LEU A 163 -11.09 6.78 -0.99
C LEU A 163 -10.01 7.69 -1.57
N ILE A 164 -9.77 7.58 -2.88
CA ILE A 164 -8.84 8.40 -3.63
C ILE A 164 -9.67 9.37 -4.50
N PRO A 165 -9.81 10.64 -4.09
CA PRO A 165 -10.52 11.65 -4.88
C PRO A 165 -9.92 11.80 -6.28
N GLU A 166 -10.73 12.28 -7.23
CA GLU A 166 -10.35 12.53 -8.63
C GLU A 166 -10.11 11.27 -9.49
N ILE A 167 -10.22 10.06 -8.91
CA ILE A 167 -10.22 8.80 -9.66
C ILE A 167 -11.65 8.42 -10.06
N PRO A 168 -11.90 7.97 -11.31
CA PRO A 168 -13.20 7.47 -11.72
C PRO A 168 -13.67 6.30 -10.85
N ALA A 169 -14.97 6.25 -10.54
CA ALA A 169 -15.56 5.20 -9.70
C ALA A 169 -15.58 3.80 -10.35
N THR A 170 -15.13 3.66 -11.59
CA THR A 170 -14.96 2.40 -12.32
C THR A 170 -13.50 1.95 -12.40
N THR A 171 -12.55 2.73 -11.87
CA THR A 171 -11.12 2.41 -11.91
C THR A 171 -10.72 1.59 -10.69
N ALA A 172 -10.44 0.31 -10.91
CA ALA A 172 -9.84 -0.59 -9.94
C ALA A 172 -8.32 -0.60 -10.06
N PHE A 173 -7.64 -1.28 -9.14
CA PHE A 173 -6.17 -1.32 -9.11
C PHE A 173 -5.64 -2.73 -8.90
N LEU A 174 -4.58 -3.05 -9.62
CA LEU A 174 -3.73 -4.20 -9.34
C LEU A 174 -2.39 -3.70 -8.80
N MET A 175 -1.91 -4.33 -7.74
CA MET A 175 -0.68 -3.95 -7.06
C MET A 175 0.20 -5.16 -6.78
N ILE A 176 1.47 -5.04 -7.13
CA ILE A 176 2.52 -5.88 -6.58
C ILE A 176 3.25 -5.13 -5.47
N ARG A 177 3.44 -5.80 -4.34
CA ARG A 177 4.14 -5.27 -3.17
C ARG A 177 5.34 -6.12 -2.89
N VAL A 178 6.50 -5.51 -2.66
CA VAL A 178 7.74 -6.26 -2.39
C VAL A 178 8.42 -5.69 -1.15
N TYR A 179 8.88 -6.58 -0.29
CA TYR A 179 9.54 -6.25 0.97
C TYR A 179 10.92 -6.86 1.01
N LEU A 180 11.91 -6.04 1.39
CA LEU A 180 13.32 -6.45 1.53
C LEU A 180 13.82 -7.30 0.35
N PRO A 181 13.87 -6.75 -0.88
CA PRO A 181 14.53 -7.44 -1.99
C PRO A 181 16.05 -7.50 -1.77
N ALA A 182 16.67 -8.65 -2.03
CA ALA A 182 18.09 -8.90 -1.76
C ALA A 182 19.03 -7.91 -2.46
N ASP A 183 18.74 -7.57 -3.73
CA ASP A 183 19.51 -6.61 -4.53
C ASP A 183 18.92 -5.18 -4.52
N GLY A 184 17.99 -4.91 -3.60
CA GLY A 184 17.31 -3.62 -3.49
C GLY A 184 16.25 -3.36 -4.56
N PHE A 185 15.41 -2.36 -4.34
CA PHE A 185 14.24 -2.07 -5.19
C PHE A 185 14.56 -1.70 -6.65
N ALA A 186 15.79 -1.24 -6.93
CA ALA A 186 16.19 -0.89 -8.28
C ALA A 186 16.29 -2.13 -9.20
N ALA A 187 16.72 -3.27 -8.65
CA ALA A 187 16.84 -4.53 -9.37
C ALA A 187 15.48 -5.07 -9.82
N LEU A 188 14.41 -4.76 -9.07
CA LEU A 188 13.06 -5.24 -9.38
C LEU A 188 12.45 -4.66 -10.66
N ARG A 189 12.93 -3.50 -11.13
CA ARG A 189 12.29 -2.74 -12.23
C ARG A 189 12.28 -3.47 -13.58
N GLY A 190 13.12 -4.50 -13.75
CA GLY A 190 13.18 -5.32 -14.96
C GLY A 190 12.63 -6.74 -14.80
N VAL A 191 12.12 -7.09 -13.62
CA VAL A 191 11.62 -8.44 -13.28
C VAL A 191 10.20 -8.41 -12.72
N LEU A 192 9.48 -7.29 -12.89
CA LEU A 192 8.06 -7.24 -12.58
C LEU A 192 7.29 -8.13 -13.58
N PRO A 193 6.15 -8.70 -13.18
CA PRO A 193 5.39 -9.62 -14.03
C PRO A 193 4.90 -8.99 -15.35
N GLU A 194 4.69 -9.79 -16.38
CA GLU A 194 3.88 -9.40 -17.53
C GLU A 194 2.39 -9.51 -17.19
N VAL A 195 1.55 -8.70 -17.83
CA VAL A 195 0.09 -8.72 -17.61
C VAL A 195 -0.63 -8.88 -18.94
N THR A 196 -1.54 -9.85 -19.01
CA THR A 196 -2.47 -10.02 -20.13
C THR A 196 -3.88 -9.68 -19.67
N ILE A 197 -4.56 -8.81 -20.40
CA ILE A 197 -5.97 -8.47 -20.13
C ILE A 197 -6.81 -9.00 -21.29
N THR A 198 -7.85 -9.75 -20.96
CA THR A 198 -8.94 -10.09 -21.89
C THR A 198 -10.12 -9.19 -21.58
N ASP A 199 -10.50 -8.36 -22.54
CA ASP A 199 -11.64 -7.45 -22.43
C ASP A 199 -12.93 -8.16 -22.87
N GLY A 200 -14.10 -7.63 -22.49
CA GLY A 200 -15.38 -8.30 -22.73
C GLY A 200 -15.86 -8.38 -24.19
N ASP A 201 -15.17 -7.72 -25.11
CA ASP A 201 -15.35 -7.94 -26.55
C ASP A 201 -14.47 -9.09 -27.10
N GLY A 202 -13.73 -9.76 -26.23
CA GLY A 202 -12.77 -10.82 -26.55
C GLY A 202 -11.40 -10.31 -27.02
N SER A 203 -11.16 -8.98 -27.03
CA SER A 203 -9.85 -8.44 -27.35
C SER A 203 -8.83 -8.75 -26.26
N ILE A 204 -7.56 -8.93 -26.67
CA ILE A 204 -6.47 -9.32 -25.79
C ILE A 204 -5.38 -8.26 -25.83
N ARG A 205 -4.95 -7.80 -24.66
CA ARG A 205 -3.88 -6.81 -24.47
C ARG A 205 -2.74 -7.40 -23.65
N ASN A 206 -1.56 -7.53 -24.28
CA ASN A 206 -0.34 -7.96 -23.61
C ASN A 206 0.47 -6.74 -23.17
N LEU A 207 0.75 -6.65 -21.87
CA LEU A 207 1.35 -5.50 -21.22
C LEU A 207 2.66 -5.91 -20.52
N GLU A 208 3.78 -5.57 -21.16
CA GLU A 208 5.11 -5.63 -20.56
C GLU A 208 5.24 -4.64 -19.40
N PRO A 209 6.13 -4.88 -18.40
CA PRO A 209 6.46 -3.86 -17.40
C PRO A 209 6.93 -2.55 -18.03
N CYS A 210 6.44 -1.42 -17.55
CA CYS A 210 6.85 -0.14 -18.12
C CYS A 210 8.34 0.16 -17.92
N SER A 211 9.01 0.57 -18.99
CA SER A 211 10.33 1.20 -18.91
C SER A 211 10.27 2.56 -18.18
N PRO A 212 11.41 3.07 -17.68
CA PRO A 212 11.47 4.41 -17.10
C PRO A 212 11.00 5.52 -18.05
N LYS A 213 11.19 5.35 -19.36
CA LYS A 213 10.74 6.32 -20.37
C LYS A 213 9.22 6.29 -20.52
N GLN A 214 8.62 5.10 -20.64
CA GLN A 214 7.17 4.95 -20.74
C GLN A 214 6.46 5.51 -19.50
N ARG A 215 6.98 5.24 -18.29
CA ARG A 215 6.43 5.82 -17.05
C ARG A 215 6.39 7.35 -17.09
N LYS A 216 7.43 8.01 -17.60
CA LYS A 216 7.47 9.48 -17.74
C LYS A 216 6.44 9.99 -18.75
N VAL A 217 6.26 9.28 -19.87
CA VAL A 217 5.27 9.63 -20.90
C VAL A 217 3.86 9.49 -20.32
N LEU A 218 3.54 8.34 -19.70
CA LEU A 218 2.24 8.09 -19.07
C LEU A 218 1.94 9.14 -18.00
N ALA A 219 2.89 9.41 -17.10
CA ALA A 219 2.73 10.42 -16.04
C ALA A 219 2.58 11.86 -16.57
N ALA A 220 2.87 12.14 -17.83
CA ALA A 220 2.70 13.46 -18.44
C ALA A 220 1.32 13.66 -19.10
N THR A 221 0.58 12.58 -19.37
CA THR A 221 -0.80 12.63 -19.90
C THR A 221 -1.76 13.28 -18.89
N LYS A 222 -2.94 13.72 -19.33
CA LYS A 222 -3.94 14.32 -18.44
C LYS A 222 -4.36 13.33 -17.35
N ASP A 223 -4.73 12.11 -17.74
CA ASP A 223 -5.21 11.08 -16.82
C ASP A 223 -4.07 10.52 -15.98
N GLY A 224 -2.88 10.37 -16.57
CA GLY A 224 -1.71 9.95 -15.82
C GLY A 224 -1.27 10.97 -14.76
N LYS A 225 -1.38 12.27 -15.05
CA LYS A 225 -1.19 13.33 -14.05
C LYS A 225 -2.22 13.25 -12.93
N ALA A 226 -3.50 13.03 -13.28
CA ALA A 226 -4.57 12.88 -12.30
C ALA A 226 -4.29 11.67 -11.39
N LEU A 227 -3.96 10.52 -11.95
CA LEU A 227 -3.64 9.32 -11.18
C LEU A 227 -2.40 9.49 -10.31
N VAL A 228 -1.29 9.97 -10.89
CA VAL A 228 -0.04 10.19 -10.14
C VAL A 228 -0.27 11.19 -9.02
N LYS A 229 -1.03 12.27 -9.28
CA LYS A 229 -1.45 13.20 -8.25
C LYS A 229 -2.26 12.47 -7.19
N ALA A 230 -3.29 11.70 -7.54
CA ALA A 230 -4.16 11.05 -6.56
C ALA A 230 -3.41 10.06 -5.67
N LEU A 231 -2.54 9.22 -6.26
CA LEU A 231 -1.74 8.20 -5.56
C LEU A 231 -0.55 8.77 -4.77
N LYS A 232 -0.02 9.93 -5.17
CA LYS A 232 1.19 10.53 -4.56
C LYS A 232 0.96 11.85 -3.84
N SER A 233 -0.27 12.37 -3.87
CA SER A 233 -0.59 13.69 -3.35
C SER A 233 -0.46 13.69 -1.83
N ARG A 234 0.26 14.71 -1.36
CA ARG A 234 0.37 15.02 0.07
C ARG A 234 -0.83 15.80 0.61
N ASN A 235 -1.76 16.18 -0.26
CA ASN A 235 -2.92 17.02 0.04
C ASN A 235 -4.24 16.24 -0.03
N THR A 236 -4.19 14.94 -0.34
CA THR A 236 -5.38 14.10 -0.37
C THR A 236 -5.85 13.85 1.06
N PRO A 237 -7.11 14.14 1.42
CA PRO A 237 -7.63 13.96 2.76
C PRO A 237 -7.88 12.46 2.99
N ALA A 238 -6.83 11.70 3.24
CA ALA A 238 -6.99 10.41 3.88
C ALA A 238 -7.53 10.68 5.30
N ASN A 239 -8.57 9.94 5.69
CA ASN A 239 -9.10 10.02 7.03
C ASN A 239 -8.13 9.30 7.97
N ALA A 240 -8.07 9.73 9.23
CA ALA A 240 -7.35 8.98 10.25
C ALA A 240 -7.97 7.59 10.39
N ASP A 241 -7.14 6.55 10.56
CA ASP A 241 -7.58 5.15 10.67
C ASP A 241 -8.51 4.89 11.87
N CYS A 242 -8.55 5.79 12.84
CA CYS A 242 -9.44 5.76 14.01
C CYS A 242 -10.44 6.94 14.06
N GLY A 243 -10.50 7.78 13.02
CA GLY A 243 -11.43 8.94 12.95
C GLY A 243 -11.30 9.91 14.12
N ASP A 244 -12.42 10.41 14.62
CA ASP A 244 -12.49 11.32 15.80
C ASP A 244 -12.50 10.57 17.14
N THR A 245 -12.50 9.23 17.12
CA THR A 245 -12.64 8.36 18.30
C THR A 245 -11.36 7.61 18.62
N CYS A 246 -10.21 8.16 18.25
CA CYS A 246 -8.93 7.54 18.52
C CYS A 246 -8.71 7.33 20.03
N PRO A 247 -8.13 6.19 20.44
CA PRO A 247 -7.80 5.93 21.83
C PRO A 247 -6.85 6.97 22.45
N PRO A 248 -6.77 7.03 23.80
CA PRO A 248 -5.88 7.94 24.49
C PRO A 248 -4.42 7.83 24.04
N ASP A 249 -3.69 8.95 24.17
CA ASP A 249 -2.24 8.99 23.96
C ASP A 249 -1.55 7.94 24.87
N LEU A 250 -0.49 7.31 24.34
CA LEU A 250 0.36 6.33 25.02
C LEU A 250 -0.33 5.01 25.38
N GLU A 251 -1.34 4.60 24.60
CA GLU A 251 -1.92 3.27 24.64
C GLU A 251 -1.91 2.64 23.24
N PHE A 252 -1.48 1.39 23.13
CA PHE A 252 -1.46 0.70 21.83
C PHE A 252 -2.82 0.07 21.54
N PHE A 253 -3.34 0.32 20.35
CA PHE A 253 -4.60 -0.27 19.86
C PHE A 253 -4.41 -0.82 18.45
N LYS A 254 -5.24 -1.78 18.03
CA LYS A 254 -5.28 -2.21 16.63
C LYS A 254 -5.75 -1.07 15.75
N VAL A 255 -4.92 -0.69 14.78
CA VAL A 255 -5.21 0.39 13.82
C VAL A 255 -6.16 -0.13 12.75
N GLY A 256 -7.16 0.67 12.40
CA GLY A 256 -8.12 0.35 11.34
C GLY A 256 -7.50 0.52 9.96
N SER A 257 -8.15 -0.02 8.94
CA SER A 257 -7.68 0.07 7.56
C SER A 257 -8.73 0.55 6.56
N GLY A 258 -10.00 0.62 6.97
CA GLY A 258 -11.11 0.97 6.08
C GLY A 258 -11.14 2.43 5.61
N ALA A 259 -10.25 3.26 6.14
CA ALA A 259 -10.17 4.69 5.83
C ALA A 259 -8.89 5.08 5.07
N THR A 260 -7.94 4.14 4.95
CA THR A 260 -6.66 4.33 4.26
C THR A 260 -6.66 3.49 2.97
N PRO A 261 -6.42 4.11 1.80
CA PRO A 261 -6.30 3.38 0.54
C PRO A 261 -5.22 2.29 0.57
N PHE A 262 -5.50 1.20 -0.12
CA PHE A 262 -4.58 0.09 -0.34
C PHE A 262 -4.07 -0.55 0.96
N PRO A 263 -4.95 -1.09 1.82
CA PRO A 263 -4.51 -1.88 2.95
C PRO A 263 -3.76 -3.14 2.50
N ASN A 264 -2.98 -3.73 3.40
CA ASN A 264 -2.27 -4.99 3.14
C ASN A 264 -2.99 -6.16 3.78
N ALA A 265 -3.51 -7.07 2.94
CA ALA A 265 -4.22 -8.27 3.37
C ALA A 265 -3.41 -9.09 4.38
N ASN A 266 -2.09 -9.15 4.18
CA ASN A 266 -1.20 -9.95 5.00
C ASN A 266 -0.62 -9.15 6.19
N SER A 267 -1.09 -7.94 6.50
CA SER A 267 -0.57 -7.15 7.62
C SER A 267 -1.66 -6.62 8.55
N ALA A 268 -1.36 -6.62 9.84
CA ALA A 268 -2.08 -5.85 10.84
C ALA A 268 -1.12 -4.93 11.60
N TYR A 269 -1.69 -3.90 12.22
CA TYR A 269 -0.93 -2.89 12.93
C TYR A 269 -1.52 -2.68 14.31
N ILE A 270 -0.65 -2.52 15.30
CA ILE A 270 -1.01 -1.76 16.50
C ILE A 270 -0.29 -0.42 16.48
N GLY A 271 -0.89 0.61 17.06
CA GLY A 271 -0.29 1.92 17.14
C GLY A 271 -0.65 2.63 18.43
N ALA A 272 0.26 3.47 18.91
CA ALA A 272 0.03 4.36 20.04
C ALA A 272 0.22 5.81 19.60
N LEU A 273 -0.81 6.62 19.82
CA LEU A 273 -0.74 8.05 19.57
C LEU A 273 0.07 8.74 20.67
N TYR A 274 0.78 9.81 20.34
CA TYR A 274 1.36 10.70 21.34
C TYR A 274 1.56 12.10 20.76
N THR A 275 1.49 13.11 21.62
CA THR A 275 1.84 14.49 21.26
C THR A 275 3.33 14.78 21.54
N PRO A 276 4.18 15.05 20.53
CA PRO A 276 5.60 15.37 20.72
C PRO A 276 5.82 16.61 21.60
N LYS A 277 6.84 16.59 22.46
CA LYS A 277 7.19 17.72 23.36
C LYS A 277 8.71 17.90 23.46
N GLN A 278 9.18 19.13 23.27
CA GLN A 278 10.59 19.49 23.49
C GLN A 278 11.00 19.21 24.94
N GLY A 279 12.23 18.75 25.14
CA GLY A 279 12.74 18.39 26.46
C GLY A 279 12.15 17.11 27.05
N LYS A 280 11.34 16.37 26.29
CA LYS A 280 10.79 15.05 26.65
C LYS A 280 11.25 13.98 25.66
N VAL A 281 11.16 12.74 26.13
CA VAL A 281 11.35 11.55 25.31
C VAL A 281 10.13 10.64 25.46
N VAL A 282 9.80 9.94 24.38
CA VAL A 282 8.88 8.80 24.42
C VAL A 282 9.74 7.54 24.41
N VAL A 283 9.39 6.58 25.26
CA VAL A 283 10.06 5.27 25.33
C VAL A 283 9.01 4.21 25.09
N ALA A 284 9.29 3.28 24.17
CA ALA A 284 8.49 2.07 24.00
C ALA A 284 9.36 0.83 24.17
N ARG A 285 8.78 -0.23 24.72
CA ARG A 285 9.47 -1.51 24.94
C ARG A 285 8.53 -2.67 24.63
N ALA A 286 8.99 -3.60 23.81
CA ALA A 286 8.19 -4.76 23.39
C ALA A 286 9.06 -6.00 23.28
N VAL A 287 8.50 -7.17 23.63
CA VAL A 287 9.06 -8.44 23.18
C VAL A 287 8.68 -8.60 21.73
N MET A 288 9.66 -8.79 20.85
CA MET A 288 9.42 -8.89 19.41
C MET A 288 9.24 -10.35 19.00
N PRO A 289 8.25 -10.65 18.12
CA PRO A 289 8.13 -11.98 17.53
C PRO A 289 9.36 -12.34 16.70
N THR A 290 9.67 -13.64 16.62
CA THR A 290 10.73 -14.11 15.72
C THR A 290 10.31 -13.99 14.26
N THR A 291 11.28 -13.69 13.38
CA THR A 291 11.07 -13.56 11.94
C THR A 291 12.08 -14.38 11.13
N SER A 292 11.81 -14.47 9.83
CA SER A 292 12.77 -14.92 8.82
C SER A 292 14.01 -14.03 8.82
N SER A 293 15.19 -14.61 8.61
CA SER A 293 16.48 -13.95 8.93
C SER A 293 17.16 -13.21 7.77
N GLY A 294 16.65 -13.29 6.54
CA GLY A 294 17.34 -12.80 5.33
C GLY A 294 16.45 -12.06 4.35
N GLU A 295 17.03 -11.44 3.33
CA GLU A 295 16.30 -10.66 2.30
C GLU A 295 15.85 -11.54 1.11
N SER A 296 16.18 -12.82 1.13
CA SER A 296 15.81 -13.81 0.11
C SER A 296 14.62 -14.67 0.56
N PRO A 297 13.99 -15.43 -0.36
CA PRO A 297 12.93 -16.38 -0.01
C PRO A 297 13.35 -17.37 1.08
N GLU A 298 12.43 -17.68 1.97
CA GLU A 298 12.60 -18.70 3.02
C GLU A 298 11.29 -19.48 3.12
N VAL A 299 11.38 -20.80 3.28
CA VAL A 299 10.20 -21.68 3.40
C VAL A 299 9.21 -21.13 4.44
N TRP A 300 7.93 -21.12 4.08
CA TRP A 300 6.89 -20.53 4.91
C TRP A 300 5.58 -21.33 4.91
N PRO A 301 5.00 -21.61 6.10
CA PRO A 301 5.47 -21.22 7.44
C PRO A 301 6.70 -22.00 7.93
N GLY A 302 7.80 -21.30 8.23
CA GLY A 302 9.12 -21.89 8.59
C GLY A 302 9.43 -21.95 10.09
N GLY A 303 8.40 -22.11 10.94
CA GLY A 303 8.56 -22.14 12.42
C GLY A 303 8.87 -20.77 13.07
N LYS A 304 8.90 -19.69 12.30
CA LYS A 304 8.94 -18.31 12.80
C LYS A 304 7.54 -17.83 13.17
N GLN A 305 7.45 -16.80 14.00
CA GLN A 305 6.17 -16.26 14.47
C GLN A 305 5.52 -15.30 13.47
N LEU A 306 6.33 -14.46 12.82
CA LEU A 306 5.92 -13.55 11.76
C LEU A 306 6.87 -13.69 10.57
N ARG A 307 6.42 -13.40 9.35
CA ARG A 307 7.36 -13.26 8.22
C ARG A 307 8.23 -12.04 8.40
N TYR A 308 7.61 -10.96 8.89
CA TYR A 308 8.22 -9.64 8.98
C TYR A 308 7.48 -8.77 9.99
N TRP A 309 8.21 -7.84 10.60
CA TRP A 309 7.62 -6.73 11.33
C TRP A 309 8.46 -5.46 11.15
N SER A 310 7.79 -4.32 11.36
CA SER A 310 8.42 -3.00 11.39
C SER A 310 7.82 -2.10 12.46
N ILE A 311 8.59 -1.09 12.84
CA ILE A 311 8.21 -0.07 13.80
C ILE A 311 8.47 1.28 13.15
N CYS A 312 7.41 2.05 12.95
CA CYS A 312 7.48 3.36 12.31
C CYS A 312 6.76 4.42 13.14
N ASN A 313 7.35 5.60 13.19
CA ASN A 313 6.77 6.81 13.73
C ASN A 313 6.24 7.66 12.57
N TYR A 314 4.95 7.93 12.61
CA TYR A 314 4.23 8.68 11.59
C TYR A 314 3.71 9.99 12.15
N VAL A 315 3.65 11.03 11.32
CA VAL A 315 2.87 12.22 11.68
C VAL A 315 1.39 11.86 11.51
N HIS A 316 0.59 11.96 12.57
CA HIS A 316 -0.84 11.62 12.55
C HIS A 316 -1.66 12.80 11.99
N LYS A 317 -1.32 13.19 10.76
CA LYS A 317 -2.00 14.21 9.96
C LYS A 317 -1.80 13.88 8.50
N ALA A 318 -2.88 13.94 7.70
CA ALA A 318 -2.81 13.75 6.26
C ALA A 318 -1.61 14.52 5.66
N PRO A 319 -0.75 13.88 4.87
CA PRO A 319 -0.96 12.57 4.24
C PRO A 319 -0.37 11.38 5.03
N PHE A 320 -0.22 11.49 6.35
CA PHE A 320 0.35 10.46 7.22
C PHE A 320 1.78 10.02 6.85
N PRO A 321 2.72 10.96 6.67
CA PRO A 321 4.09 10.63 6.32
C PRO A 321 4.82 9.94 7.48
N ALA A 322 5.71 9.02 7.15
CA ALA A 322 6.76 8.60 8.08
C ALA A 322 7.60 9.83 8.45
N VAL A 323 7.97 9.94 9.73
CA VAL A 323 8.82 11.05 10.16
C VAL A 323 10.16 10.96 9.46
N GLU A 324 10.61 12.06 8.86
CA GLU A 324 11.94 12.16 8.28
C GLU A 324 12.61 13.43 8.77
N THR A 325 13.90 13.32 9.04
CA THR A 325 14.69 14.45 9.50
C THR A 325 16.14 14.33 9.07
N VAL A 326 16.91 15.36 9.38
CA VAL A 326 18.35 15.42 9.14
C VAL A 326 19.03 15.57 10.49
N VAL A 327 19.97 14.69 10.79
CA VAL A 327 20.70 14.68 12.06
C VAL A 327 22.19 14.92 11.84
N GLY A 328 22.78 15.75 12.70
CA GLY A 328 24.20 16.08 12.71
C GLY A 328 24.57 17.13 11.65
N GLY A 329 25.64 17.90 11.91
CA GLY A 329 26.05 19.03 11.07
C GLY A 329 26.46 18.69 9.63
N LYS A 330 26.58 17.40 9.29
CA LYS A 330 26.88 16.91 7.92
C LYS A 330 25.65 16.36 7.17
N GLY A 331 24.44 16.44 7.73
CA GLY A 331 23.24 16.25 6.92
C GLY A 331 22.74 14.81 6.72
N LYS A 332 22.96 13.87 7.66
CA LYS A 332 22.45 12.49 7.48
C LYS A 332 20.93 12.44 7.59
N LYS A 333 20.24 12.01 6.52
CA LYS A 333 18.80 11.73 6.54
C LYS A 333 18.55 10.55 7.50
N VAL A 334 17.62 10.75 8.43
CA VAL A 334 17.13 9.71 9.34
C VAL A 334 15.62 9.64 9.18
N VAL A 335 15.11 8.42 9.11
CA VAL A 335 13.69 8.13 8.99
C VAL A 335 13.23 7.53 10.32
N GLY A 336 12.00 7.85 10.70
CA GLY A 336 11.30 7.36 11.88
C GLY A 336 10.91 5.89 11.80
N CYS A 337 11.64 5.06 11.07
CA CYS A 337 11.30 3.65 10.86
C CYS A 337 12.50 2.75 11.14
N THR A 338 12.19 1.55 11.60
CA THR A 338 13.10 0.42 11.74
C THR A 338 12.32 -0.87 11.51
N ASN A 339 13.00 -1.98 11.28
CA ASN A 339 12.41 -3.28 11.01
C ASN A 339 13.14 -4.38 11.76
N ASP A 340 12.70 -5.62 11.60
CA ASP A 340 13.29 -6.80 12.24
C ASP A 340 14.78 -7.01 11.99
N THR A 341 15.34 -6.55 10.87
CA THR A 341 16.79 -6.64 10.57
C THR A 341 17.61 -5.46 11.08
N THR A 342 16.99 -4.30 11.29
CA THR A 342 17.68 -3.05 11.67
C THR A 342 17.45 -2.63 13.12
N THR A 343 16.48 -3.25 13.81
CA THR A 343 16.16 -2.95 15.21
C THR A 343 17.13 -3.67 16.12
N SER A 344 17.76 -2.94 17.04
CA SER A 344 18.59 -3.56 18.10
C SER A 344 17.71 -4.27 19.13
N LEU A 345 17.88 -5.59 19.26
CA LEU A 345 17.19 -6.42 20.25
C LEU A 345 18.14 -6.83 21.38
N SER A 346 17.59 -6.98 22.59
CA SER A 346 18.30 -7.65 23.69
C SER A 346 18.46 -9.15 23.39
N PRO A 347 19.34 -9.88 24.10
CA PRO A 347 19.41 -11.34 24.01
C PRO A 347 18.08 -12.07 24.27
N SER A 348 17.15 -11.42 25.00
CA SER A 348 15.80 -11.92 25.26
C SER A 348 14.77 -11.58 24.18
N GLY A 349 15.20 -11.00 23.04
CA GLY A 349 14.30 -10.60 21.94
C GLY A 349 13.47 -9.35 22.25
N THR A 350 13.94 -8.47 23.13
CA THR A 350 13.20 -7.25 23.51
C THR A 350 13.74 -6.03 22.77
N ALA A 351 12.87 -5.32 22.05
CA ALA A 351 13.17 -4.03 21.47
C ALA A 351 12.95 -2.90 22.49
N THR A 352 13.87 -1.91 22.52
CA THR A 352 13.68 -0.66 23.25
C THR A 352 13.81 0.50 22.29
N LEU A 353 12.76 1.30 22.17
CA LEU A 353 12.65 2.42 21.25
C LEU A 353 12.70 3.70 22.09
N VAL A 354 13.55 4.65 21.71
CA VAL A 354 13.60 5.98 22.35
C VAL A 354 13.38 7.04 21.27
N LEU A 355 12.30 7.81 21.43
CA LEU A 355 11.92 8.86 20.51
C LEU A 355 12.17 10.22 21.15
N SER A 356 12.72 11.15 20.37
CA SER A 356 12.90 12.54 20.78
C SER A 356 12.94 13.45 19.55
N PHE A 357 12.80 14.75 19.76
CA PHE A 357 13.21 15.70 18.73
C PHE A 357 14.71 15.52 18.42
N PRO A 358 15.13 15.77 17.17
CA PRO A 358 16.54 15.73 16.78
C PRO A 358 17.44 16.67 17.60
N ALA A 359 16.92 17.85 17.96
CA ALA A 359 17.61 18.82 18.80
C ALA A 359 17.93 18.27 20.21
N ASP A 360 17.02 17.45 20.75
CA ASP A 360 17.14 16.84 22.08
C ASP A 360 18.02 15.58 22.08
N LYS A 361 18.28 14.99 20.90
CA LYS A 361 19.07 13.75 20.77
C LYS A 361 20.47 13.89 21.38
N LYS A 362 21.10 15.06 21.27
CA LYS A 362 22.44 15.31 21.83
C LYS A 362 22.42 15.17 23.36
N ALA A 363 21.37 15.64 24.03
CA ALA A 363 21.25 15.60 25.47
C ALA A 363 21.13 14.16 26.01
N ILE A 364 20.50 13.25 25.25
CA ILE A 364 20.33 11.84 25.62
C ILE A 364 21.40 10.91 25.03
N GLY A 365 22.22 11.39 24.10
CA GLY A 365 23.14 10.58 23.29
C GLY A 365 24.11 9.71 24.10
N LYS A 366 24.72 10.26 25.16
CA LYS A 366 25.65 9.51 26.03
C LYS A 366 24.95 8.37 26.79
N ARG A 367 23.66 8.52 27.09
CA ARG A 367 22.88 7.45 27.73
C ARG A 367 22.49 6.40 26.72
N LEU A 368 22.01 6.80 25.54
CA LEU A 368 21.70 5.89 24.43
C LEU A 368 22.90 5.02 24.06
N SER A 369 24.10 5.59 23.97
CA SER A 369 25.31 4.83 23.59
C SER A 369 25.75 3.78 24.63
N ARG A 370 25.17 3.79 25.84
CA ARG A 370 25.44 2.80 26.90
C ARG A 370 24.39 1.71 26.97
N MET A 371 23.33 1.80 26.17
CA MET A 371 22.24 0.83 26.12
C MET A 371 22.47 -0.09 24.92
N SER A 372 22.78 -1.36 25.17
CA SER A 372 23.19 -2.33 24.14
C SER A 372 22.06 -2.87 23.26
N ALA A 373 20.81 -2.43 23.47
CA ALA A 373 19.64 -2.89 22.74
C ALA A 373 18.61 -1.75 22.64
N THR A 374 19.01 -0.63 22.02
CA THR A 374 18.14 0.54 21.90
C THR A 374 18.23 1.16 20.51
N THR A 375 17.07 1.36 19.91
CA THR A 375 16.90 2.05 18.64
C THR A 375 16.34 3.44 18.91
N TRP A 376 16.95 4.47 18.33
CA TRP A 376 16.43 5.84 18.39
C TRP A 376 15.66 6.16 17.11
N LEU A 377 14.44 6.69 17.25
CA LEU A 377 13.66 7.21 16.13
C LEU A 377 13.38 8.71 16.33
N PRO A 378 13.39 9.54 15.27
CA PRO A 378 13.06 10.95 15.37
C PRO A 378 11.55 11.21 15.62
N MET A 379 11.27 12.21 16.45
CA MET A 379 10.04 13.02 16.36
C MET A 379 10.21 14.09 15.27
N SER A 380 9.12 14.57 14.71
CA SER A 380 9.13 15.43 13.53
C SER A 380 9.37 16.90 13.87
N PRO A 381 10.57 17.47 13.59
CA PRO A 381 10.77 18.91 13.80
C PRO A 381 9.92 19.76 12.84
N ARG A 382 9.57 19.20 11.67
CA ARG A 382 8.78 19.88 10.64
C ARG A 382 7.32 20.08 11.07
N TYR A 383 6.76 19.15 11.84
CA TYR A 383 5.36 19.18 12.25
C TYR A 383 5.18 19.57 13.73
N GLY A 384 6.27 19.90 14.43
CA GLY A 384 6.25 20.45 15.78
C GLY A 384 5.50 19.53 16.75
N THR A 385 4.43 20.04 17.35
CA THR A 385 3.59 19.30 18.31
C THR A 385 2.36 18.66 17.67
N THR A 386 2.33 18.48 16.34
CA THR A 386 1.30 17.66 15.70
C THR A 386 1.40 16.24 16.26
N GLN A 387 0.27 15.63 16.62
CA GLN A 387 0.24 14.27 17.15
C GLN A 387 0.95 13.31 16.19
N GLU A 388 1.66 12.33 16.75
CA GLU A 388 2.38 11.29 16.03
C GLU A 388 1.85 9.91 16.43
N LEU A 389 2.03 8.93 15.56
CA LEU A 389 1.63 7.54 15.76
C LEU A 389 2.87 6.66 15.68
N LEU A 390 3.24 6.03 16.80
CA LEU A 390 4.22 4.95 16.81
C LEU A 390 3.50 3.64 16.50
N ALA A 391 3.68 3.10 15.31
CA ALA A 391 3.01 1.90 14.83
C ALA A 391 3.95 0.70 14.74
N PHE A 392 3.46 -0.47 15.11
CA PHE A 392 4.11 -1.77 14.95
C PHE A 392 3.32 -2.58 13.93
N ARG A 393 3.95 -2.94 12.82
CA ARG A 393 3.40 -3.85 11.82
C ARG A 393 3.66 -5.30 12.20
N ASN A 394 2.67 -6.16 12.08
CA ASN A 394 2.83 -7.61 12.07
C ASN A 394 2.42 -8.09 10.68
N MET A 395 3.35 -8.70 9.94
CA MET A 395 3.09 -9.20 8.60
C MET A 395 3.20 -10.71 8.57
N LEU A 396 2.16 -11.32 7.99
CA LEU A 396 2.03 -12.74 7.67
C LEU A 396 2.39 -13.60 8.89
N PRO A 397 1.53 -13.63 9.92
CA PRO A 397 1.76 -14.44 11.10
C PRO A 397 1.68 -15.92 10.78
N ASN A 398 2.52 -16.70 11.44
CA ASN A 398 2.33 -18.14 11.46
C ASN A 398 0.98 -18.45 12.12
N PRO A 399 0.15 -19.35 11.57
CA PRO A 399 -1.13 -19.71 12.18
C PRO A 399 -1.04 -20.13 13.65
N SER A 400 0.08 -20.69 14.09
CA SER A 400 0.30 -21.06 15.50
C SER A 400 0.63 -19.87 16.42
N PHE A 401 0.84 -18.67 15.88
CA PHE A 401 1.18 -17.47 16.64
C PHE A 401 -0.08 -16.65 16.98
N ALA A 402 -0.80 -17.12 18.00
CA ALA A 402 -2.06 -16.51 18.43
C ALA A 402 -1.93 -15.04 18.88
N GLN A 403 -0.76 -14.61 19.33
CA GLN A 403 -0.50 -13.26 19.84
C GLN A 403 -0.25 -12.20 18.77
N SER A 404 -0.44 -12.53 17.49
CA SER A 404 -0.35 -11.61 16.36
C SER A 404 -1.39 -10.48 16.44
N ALA A 405 -1.02 -9.29 15.98
CA ALA A 405 -1.95 -8.17 15.82
C ALA A 405 -3.12 -8.48 14.86
N THR A 406 -2.96 -9.44 13.93
CA THR A 406 -4.03 -9.89 13.03
C THR A 406 -5.22 -10.44 13.80
N ASN A 407 -4.96 -11.10 14.92
CA ASN A 407 -5.97 -11.80 15.72
C ASN A 407 -6.70 -10.89 16.71
N ILE A 408 -6.32 -9.61 16.81
CA ILE A 408 -7.02 -8.67 17.69
C ILE A 408 -8.43 -8.47 17.14
N PRO A 409 -9.49 -8.74 17.92
CA PRO A 409 -10.86 -8.78 17.42
C PRO A 409 -11.44 -7.40 17.13
N THR A 410 -10.96 -6.38 17.85
CA THR A 410 -11.57 -5.04 17.83
C THR A 410 -10.52 -3.98 17.54
N THR A 411 -10.75 -3.21 16.48
CA THR A 411 -9.97 -2.01 16.14
C THR A 411 -10.26 -0.88 17.14
N GLY A 412 -9.26 -0.06 17.47
CA GLY A 412 -9.44 1.07 18.37
C GLY A 412 -9.64 0.69 19.85
N ASP A 413 -9.37 -0.55 20.22
CA ASP A 413 -9.51 -1.04 21.60
C ASP A 413 -8.15 -1.47 22.17
N PRO A 414 -7.55 -0.67 23.07
CA PRO A 414 -6.30 -1.04 23.75
C PRO A 414 -6.40 -2.29 24.62
N ALA A 415 -7.54 -2.53 25.27
CA ALA A 415 -7.73 -3.69 26.14
C ALA A 415 -7.81 -4.99 25.31
N ALA A 416 -8.49 -4.95 24.16
CA ALA A 416 -8.50 -6.08 23.22
C ALA A 416 -7.10 -6.36 22.64
N ALA A 417 -6.35 -5.31 22.30
CA ALA A 417 -4.97 -5.43 21.83
C ALA A 417 -4.06 -6.06 22.91
N GLN A 418 -4.15 -5.56 24.14
CA GLN A 418 -3.37 -6.08 25.28
C GLN A 418 -3.71 -7.55 25.58
N THR A 419 -4.99 -7.89 25.60
CA THR A 419 -5.47 -9.25 25.88
C THR A 419 -4.97 -10.23 24.83
N THR A 420 -5.06 -9.88 23.55
CA THR A 420 -4.66 -10.76 22.44
C THR A 420 -3.15 -10.95 22.39
N MET A 421 -2.39 -9.85 22.44
CA MET A 421 -0.94 -9.90 22.26
C MET A 421 -0.19 -10.39 23.50
N GLY A 422 -0.80 -10.28 24.69
CA GLY A 422 -0.21 -10.75 25.95
C GLY A 422 1.20 -10.18 26.15
N ARG A 423 2.20 -11.06 26.29
CA ARG A 423 3.62 -10.65 26.46
C ARG A 423 4.21 -9.85 25.29
N TYR A 424 3.58 -9.88 24.12
CA TYR A 424 4.00 -9.13 22.92
C TYR A 424 3.38 -7.73 22.87
N TYR A 425 2.40 -7.42 23.72
CA TYR A 425 1.83 -6.08 23.82
C TYR A 425 2.90 -5.09 24.29
N PRO A 426 3.20 -4.02 23.52
CA PRO A 426 4.24 -3.08 23.90
C PRO A 426 3.84 -2.20 25.08
N GLN A 427 4.82 -1.83 25.90
CA GLN A 427 4.70 -0.75 26.87
C GLN A 427 5.19 0.55 26.25
N ILE A 428 4.54 1.67 26.57
CA ILE A 428 4.97 3.00 26.13
C ILE A 428 4.77 4.02 27.25
N GLY A 429 5.62 5.03 27.29
CA GLY A 429 5.48 6.15 28.21
C GLY A 429 6.32 7.35 27.79
N MET A 430 5.95 8.52 28.29
CA MET A 430 6.64 9.78 28.00
C MET A 430 7.18 10.39 29.30
N CYS A 431 8.47 10.73 29.33
CA CYS A 431 9.05 11.41 30.48
C CYS A 431 10.02 12.52 30.08
N SER A 432 10.41 13.37 31.04
CA SER A 432 11.39 14.44 30.76
C SER A 432 12.77 13.85 30.48
N ILE A 433 13.61 14.56 29.70
CA ILE A 433 15.01 14.17 29.48
C ILE A 433 15.73 13.97 30.82
N LYS A 434 15.48 14.81 31.82
CA LYS A 434 16.03 14.65 33.18
C LYS A 434 15.65 13.31 33.81
N THR A 435 14.38 12.89 33.67
CA THR A 435 13.89 11.61 34.19
C THR A 435 14.53 10.45 33.45
N PHE A 436 14.59 10.51 32.12
CA PHE A 436 15.26 9.49 31.30
C PHE A 436 16.76 9.39 31.64
N LEU A 437 17.45 10.52 31.80
CA LEU A 437 18.87 10.54 32.15
C LEU A 437 19.16 10.02 33.56
N LYS A 438 18.21 10.13 34.51
CA LYS A 438 18.34 9.60 35.87
C LYS A 438 17.96 8.12 35.93
N SER A 439 16.75 7.79 35.50
CA SER A 439 16.07 6.51 35.76
C SER A 439 15.96 5.60 34.53
N GLY A 440 16.31 6.09 33.33
CA GLY A 440 16.26 5.33 32.08
C GLY A 440 14.86 4.96 31.65
N VAL A 441 14.76 3.85 30.92
CA VAL A 441 13.51 3.27 30.41
C VAL A 441 12.48 3.09 31.52
N ALA A 442 12.88 2.50 32.64
CA ALA A 442 12.01 2.27 33.80
C ALA A 442 11.54 3.57 34.49
N GLY A 443 12.12 4.73 34.16
CA GLY A 443 11.61 6.03 34.61
C GLY A 443 10.51 6.59 33.72
N CYS A 444 10.47 6.19 32.44
CA CYS A 444 9.44 6.61 31.51
C CYS A 444 8.23 5.65 31.46
N LEU A 445 8.43 4.35 31.69
CA LEU A 445 7.38 3.32 31.66
C LEU A 445 6.68 3.14 33.03
N ARG A 446 6.47 4.21 33.78
CA ARG A 446 5.85 4.15 35.13
C ARG A 446 4.40 4.55 35.10
#